data_AF-A0A9D8SS21-F1
#
_entry.id   AF-A0A9D8SS21-F1
#
_cell.length_a   1.000
_cell.length_b   1.000
_cell.length_c   1.000
_cell.angle_alpha   90.00
_cell.angle_beta   90.00
_cell.angle_gamma   90.00
#
_symmetry.space_group_name_H-M   'P 1'
#
loop_
_entity.id
_entity.type
_entity.pdbx_description
1 polymer ?
#
loop_
_entity_poly.entity_id
_entity_poly.type
_entity_poly.pdbx_seq_one_letter_code
_entity_poly.pdbx_strand_id
1 'polypeptide(L)'
;MKRSGRTLKQRLYGLKHLGTNIRRWRYFRGHGVHSPYVYAIVRQVFMHRELRTTQHDLHLALLEHGVVPKRAVELQNLVAHCGYTSWCIDSLEPRDMIVATLSTTYEHLERYAEYARKEQKTLCIIAPYNNANRWEVCSRIVEHHPSTTVDNRGYLLVFNNHLPKQQFRL
;
A
#
# COMPACT_ATOMS: atom_id res chain seq x y z
N MET A 1 44.42 -20.84 8.51
CA MET A 1 43.98 -21.40 7.21
C MET A 1 42.48 -21.16 7.00
N LYS A 2 42.09 -20.45 5.93
CA LYS A 2 40.69 -20.39 5.43
C LYS A 2 40.43 -21.55 4.46
N ARG A 3 39.22 -22.10 4.47
CA ARG A 3 38.41 -22.73 3.39
C ARG A 3 37.22 -23.39 4.11
N SER A 4 35.94 -23.13 3.88
CA SER A 4 35.13 -22.74 2.71
C SER A 4 33.84 -22.12 3.27
N GLY A 5 33.23 -21.04 2.78
CA GLY A 5 33.15 -20.61 1.39
C GLY A 5 31.71 -20.65 0.85
N ARG A 6 30.68 -20.31 1.66
CA ARG A 6 29.36 -19.93 1.14
C ARG A 6 28.89 -18.64 1.82
N THR A 7 28.87 -17.55 1.05
CA THR A 7 28.42 -16.24 1.53
C THR A 7 26.91 -16.24 1.75
N LEU A 8 26.45 -15.52 2.77
CA LEU A 8 25.02 -15.30 3.08
C LEU A 8 24.17 -14.97 1.83
N LYS A 9 24.78 -14.35 0.81
CA LYS A 9 24.16 -14.09 -0.50
C LYS A 9 23.60 -15.35 -1.17
N GLN A 10 24.25 -16.50 -1.08
CA GLN A 10 23.79 -17.75 -1.71
C GLN A 10 22.59 -18.38 -0.99
N ARG A 11 22.47 -18.19 0.34
CA ARG A 11 21.27 -18.58 1.10
C ARG A 11 20.05 -17.72 0.77
N LEU A 12 20.27 -16.50 0.31
CA LEU A 12 19.19 -15.56 -0.03
C LEU A 12 18.53 -15.85 -1.39
N TYR A 13 19.22 -16.54 -2.31
CA TYR A 13 18.67 -16.88 -3.62
C TYR A 13 17.62 -18.00 -3.59
N GLY A 14 17.60 -18.85 -2.55
CA GLY A 14 16.64 -19.95 -2.39
C GLY A 14 15.22 -19.52 -1.99
N LEU A 15 14.97 -18.22 -1.81
CA LEU A 15 13.67 -17.66 -1.42
C LEU A 15 12.76 -17.33 -2.63
N LYS A 16 13.17 -17.69 -3.85
CA LYS A 16 12.50 -17.29 -5.10
C LYS A 16 11.08 -17.86 -5.33
N HIS A 17 10.52 -18.72 -4.48
CA HIS A 17 9.25 -19.40 -4.79
C HIS A 17 8.23 -19.58 -3.65
N LEU A 18 8.28 -18.79 -2.58
CA LEU A 18 7.33 -19.00 -1.47
C LEU A 18 6.44 -17.77 -1.29
N GLY A 19 5.15 -17.90 -1.62
CA GLY A 19 4.05 -16.98 -1.32
C GLY A 19 3.90 -16.74 0.19
N THR A 20 4.86 -16.00 0.76
CA THR A 20 5.13 -15.91 2.20
C THR A 20 5.52 -14.51 2.66
N ASN A 21 5.40 -13.49 1.81
CA ASN A 21 5.77 -12.11 2.18
C ASN A 21 4.83 -11.47 3.22
N ILE A 22 3.68 -12.07 3.54
CA ILE A 22 2.75 -11.56 4.56
C ILE A 22 2.92 -12.27 5.92
N ARG A 23 3.42 -13.52 5.96
CA ARG A 23 3.34 -14.37 7.16
C ARG A 23 4.42 -14.15 8.24
N ARG A 24 5.48 -13.37 7.97
CA ARG A 24 6.58 -13.09 8.92
C ARG A 24 6.53 -11.72 9.62
N TRP A 25 5.43 -11.00 9.49
CA TRP A 25 5.28 -9.63 10.00
C TRP A 25 4.98 -9.53 11.50
N ARG A 26 4.82 -10.66 12.19
CA ARG A 26 4.47 -10.78 13.63
C ARG A 26 5.52 -10.26 14.64
N TYR A 27 6.61 -9.65 14.20
CA TYR A 27 7.73 -9.28 15.10
C TYR A 27 8.10 -7.78 15.16
N PHE A 28 7.31 -6.87 14.59
CA PHE A 28 7.61 -5.43 14.72
C PHE A 28 7.05 -4.81 16.01
N ARG A 29 7.76 -5.06 17.12
CA ARG A 29 7.67 -4.28 18.36
C ARG A 29 8.86 -3.33 18.42
N GLY A 30 8.76 -2.19 17.75
CA GLY A 30 9.76 -1.11 17.81
C GLY A 30 9.06 0.24 17.87
N HIS A 31 9.06 0.86 19.06
CA HIS A 31 8.65 2.24 19.25
C HIS A 31 9.64 3.17 18.56
N GLY A 32 9.16 3.93 17.57
CA GLY A 32 9.86 5.08 17.01
C GLY A 32 11.03 4.73 16.07
N VAL A 33 11.19 5.56 15.04
CA VAL A 33 12.33 5.61 14.12
C VAL A 33 12.34 4.50 13.05
N HIS A 34 11.73 4.83 11.91
CA HIS A 34 11.75 4.10 10.63
C HIS A 34 11.11 2.71 10.64
N SER A 35 9.82 2.62 10.33
CA SER A 35 9.20 1.36 9.91
C SER A 35 9.94 0.82 8.69
N PRO A 36 10.65 -0.33 8.77
CA PRO A 36 11.38 -0.88 7.62
C PRO A 36 10.45 -1.27 6.48
N TYR A 37 9.17 -1.50 6.79
CA TYR A 37 8.11 -1.64 5.80
C TYR A 37 7.90 -0.37 5.00
N VAL A 38 7.64 0.74 5.71
CA VAL A 38 7.35 2.01 5.05
C VAL A 38 8.59 2.48 4.31
N TYR A 39 9.79 2.28 4.87
CA TYR A 39 11.03 2.53 4.15
C TYR A 39 11.14 1.68 2.86
N ALA A 40 10.78 0.39 2.90
CA ALA A 40 10.76 -0.44 1.71
C ALA A 40 9.74 0.06 0.69
N ILE A 41 8.55 0.49 1.12
CA ILE A 41 7.56 1.13 0.24
C ILE A 41 8.13 2.41 -0.37
N VAL A 42 8.65 3.35 0.42
CA VAL A 42 9.24 4.60 -0.09
C VAL A 42 10.30 4.27 -1.14
N ARG A 43 11.23 3.38 -0.82
CA ARG A 43 12.35 3.02 -1.69
C ARG A 43 11.89 2.31 -2.95
N GLN A 44 11.01 1.32 -2.86
CA GLN A 44 10.67 0.44 -3.98
C GLN A 44 9.49 0.96 -4.82
N VAL A 45 8.64 1.82 -4.24
CA VAL A 45 7.40 2.33 -4.83
C VAL A 45 7.54 3.82 -5.15
N PHE A 46 7.69 4.69 -4.15
CA PHE A 46 7.59 6.15 -4.36
C PHE A 46 8.82 6.77 -5.02
N MET A 47 10.00 6.19 -4.84
CA MET A 47 11.23 6.65 -5.47
C MET A 47 11.42 6.12 -6.90
N HIS A 48 10.62 5.15 -7.35
CA HIS A 48 10.72 4.57 -8.68
C HIS A 48 9.74 5.22 -9.64
N ARG A 49 10.24 5.67 -10.80
CA ARG A 49 9.45 6.35 -11.83
C ARG A 49 8.98 5.43 -12.96
N GLU A 50 9.42 4.18 -12.95
CA GLU A 50 9.15 3.18 -13.99
C GLU A 50 8.40 1.99 -13.41
N LEU A 51 7.63 1.31 -14.27
CA LEU A 51 6.89 0.10 -13.92
C LEU A 51 7.88 -1.05 -13.73
N ARG A 52 7.77 -1.74 -12.60
CA ARG A 52 8.73 -2.80 -12.22
C ARG A 52 8.33 -4.19 -12.66
N THR A 53 7.08 -4.35 -13.06
CA THR A 53 6.47 -5.61 -13.49
C THR A 53 6.04 -5.45 -14.95
N THR A 54 5.97 -6.56 -15.69
CA THR A 54 5.42 -6.60 -17.05
C THR A 54 3.89 -6.62 -17.07
N GLN A 55 3.25 -6.86 -15.91
CA GLN A 55 1.81 -6.75 -15.73
C GLN A 55 1.43 -5.31 -15.41
N HIS A 56 0.52 -4.74 -16.20
CA HIS A 56 0.16 -3.32 -16.14
C HIS A 56 -1.34 -3.09 -15.97
N ASP A 57 -2.09 -4.13 -15.57
CA ASP A 57 -3.55 -4.10 -15.55
C ASP A 57 -4.09 -3.01 -14.61
N LEU A 58 -3.52 -2.86 -13.41
CA LEU A 58 -3.91 -1.79 -12.50
C LEU A 58 -3.48 -0.42 -13.04
N HIS A 59 -2.29 -0.32 -13.63
CA HIS A 59 -1.81 0.93 -14.22
C HIS A 59 -2.77 1.43 -15.30
N LEU A 60 -3.18 0.58 -16.25
CA LEU A 60 -4.10 0.94 -17.32
C LEU A 60 -5.48 1.33 -16.78
N ALA A 61 -6.04 0.53 -15.86
CA ALA A 61 -7.33 0.84 -15.25
C ALA A 61 -7.31 2.16 -14.46
N LEU A 62 -6.22 2.47 -13.75
CA LEU A 62 -6.10 3.76 -13.06
C LEU A 62 -6.09 4.95 -14.03
N LEU A 63 -5.44 4.81 -15.19
CA LEU A 63 -5.45 5.85 -16.22
C LEU A 63 -6.86 6.06 -16.80
N GLU A 64 -7.59 4.98 -17.05
CA GLU A 64 -8.99 5.03 -17.51
C GLU A 64 -9.90 5.73 -16.48
N HIS A 65 -9.62 5.55 -15.19
CA HIS A 65 -10.29 6.25 -14.09
C HIS A 65 -9.73 7.67 -13.82
N GLY A 66 -8.90 8.23 -14.70
CA GLY A 66 -8.40 9.60 -14.61
C GLY A 66 -7.34 9.83 -13.54
N VAL A 67 -6.72 8.78 -13.02
CA VAL A 67 -5.61 8.90 -12.08
C VAL A 67 -4.35 9.34 -12.82
N VAL A 68 -3.65 10.34 -12.27
CA VAL A 68 -2.42 10.89 -12.88
C VAL A 68 -1.37 9.79 -13.10
N PRO A 69 -0.68 9.73 -14.27
CA PRO A 69 0.24 8.63 -14.62
C PRO A 69 1.28 8.32 -13.55
N LYS A 70 1.87 9.35 -12.93
CA LYS A 70 2.82 9.16 -11.83
C LYS A 70 2.24 8.31 -10.70
N ARG A 71 0.98 8.55 -10.31
CA ARG A 71 0.31 7.81 -9.23
C ARG A 71 -0.08 6.41 -9.68
N ALA A 72 -0.49 6.25 -10.94
CA ALA A 72 -0.75 4.92 -11.52
C ALA A 72 0.51 4.03 -11.47
N VAL A 73 1.69 4.56 -11.83
CA VAL A 73 2.96 3.84 -11.74
C VAL A 73 3.30 3.44 -10.30
N GLU A 74 3.18 4.39 -9.36
CA GLU A 74 3.41 4.12 -7.94
C GLU A 74 2.47 3.02 -7.43
N LEU A 75 1.17 3.08 -7.71
CA LEU A 75 0.21 2.09 -7.20
C LEU A 75 0.39 0.71 -7.84
N GLN A 76 0.75 0.63 -9.13
CA GLN A 76 1.11 -0.64 -9.77
C GLN A 76 2.39 -1.25 -9.13
N ASN A 77 3.37 -0.41 -8.82
CA ASN A 77 4.57 -0.84 -8.11
C ASN A 77 4.28 -1.27 -6.67
N LEU A 78 3.29 -0.64 -6.01
CA LEU A 78 2.83 -1.04 -4.68
C LEU A 78 2.21 -2.44 -4.71
N VAL A 79 1.31 -2.72 -5.67
CA VAL A 79 0.70 -4.05 -5.86
C VAL A 79 1.79 -5.11 -6.04
N ALA A 80 2.75 -4.86 -6.92
CA ALA A 80 3.85 -5.79 -7.15
C ALA A 80 4.73 -5.97 -5.90
N HIS A 81 5.02 -4.89 -5.17
CA HIS A 81 5.86 -4.93 -3.97
C HIS A 81 5.20 -5.67 -2.81
N CYS A 82 3.91 -5.40 -2.57
CA CYS A 82 3.14 -6.03 -1.51
C CYS A 82 2.67 -7.46 -1.86
N GLY A 83 2.79 -7.85 -3.14
CA GLY A 83 2.34 -9.15 -3.62
C GLY A 83 0.81 -9.27 -3.63
N TYR A 84 0.11 -8.16 -3.87
CA TYR A 84 -1.34 -8.17 -4.02
C TYR A 84 -1.70 -8.89 -5.32
N THR A 85 -2.63 -9.83 -5.21
CA THR A 85 -3.08 -10.66 -6.34
C THR A 85 -4.35 -10.11 -6.99
N SER A 86 -5.02 -9.19 -6.31
CA SER A 86 -6.32 -8.68 -6.73
C SER A 86 -6.53 -7.24 -6.23
N TRP A 87 -7.22 -6.44 -7.04
CA TRP A 87 -7.53 -5.05 -6.73
C TRP A 87 -8.89 -4.68 -7.34
N CYS A 88 -9.51 -3.63 -6.81
CA CYS A 88 -10.69 -2.98 -7.41
C CYS A 88 -10.58 -1.46 -7.30
N ILE A 89 -11.25 -0.75 -8.20
CA ILE A 89 -11.34 0.71 -8.22
C ILE A 89 -12.81 1.09 -8.00
N ASP A 90 -13.05 2.02 -7.08
CA ASP A 90 -14.38 2.57 -6.78
C ASP A 90 -15.48 1.50 -6.50
N SER A 91 -15.09 0.32 -5.99
CA SER A 91 -15.99 -0.82 -5.74
C SER A 91 -15.63 -1.57 -4.45
N LEU A 92 -16.63 -2.21 -3.82
CA LEU A 92 -16.49 -3.08 -2.64
C LEU A 92 -16.48 -4.55 -3.04
N GLU A 93 -15.35 -5.01 -3.55
CA GLU A 93 -15.10 -6.41 -3.83
C GLU A 93 -14.06 -7.01 -2.87
N PRO A 94 -14.05 -8.34 -2.65
CA PRO A 94 -13.08 -9.02 -1.78
C PRO A 94 -11.70 -9.11 -2.43
N ARG A 95 -11.08 -7.94 -2.64
CA ARG A 95 -9.77 -7.76 -3.28
C ARG A 95 -8.71 -7.38 -2.25
N ASP A 96 -7.44 -7.60 -2.58
CA ASP A 96 -6.34 -7.29 -1.66
C ASP A 96 -6.14 -5.79 -1.45
N MET A 97 -6.50 -5.00 -2.47
CA MET A 97 -6.42 -3.55 -2.46
C MET A 97 -7.67 -2.90 -3.07
N ILE A 98 -8.19 -1.88 -2.40
CA ILE A 98 -9.31 -1.06 -2.88
C ILE A 98 -8.75 0.33 -3.17
N VAL A 99 -8.99 0.85 -4.37
CA VAL A 99 -8.63 2.22 -4.76
C VAL A 99 -9.88 3.08 -4.84
N ALA A 100 -9.99 4.08 -4.00
CA ALA A 100 -11.03 5.09 -4.03
C ALA A 100 -10.54 6.34 -4.76
N THR A 101 -11.08 6.59 -5.95
CA THR A 101 -10.76 7.77 -6.76
C THR A 101 -11.61 8.97 -6.34
N LEU A 102 -11.57 10.03 -7.13
CA LEU A 102 -12.42 11.20 -6.94
C LEU A 102 -13.91 10.93 -7.23
N SER A 103 -14.23 9.86 -7.94
CA SER A 103 -15.63 9.45 -8.20
C SER A 103 -16.29 8.83 -6.96
N THR A 104 -15.49 8.27 -6.02
CA THR A 104 -16.01 7.68 -4.79
C THR A 104 -16.63 8.77 -3.90
N THR A 105 -17.91 8.59 -3.56
CA THR A 105 -18.66 9.47 -2.65
C THR A 105 -18.10 9.40 -1.23
N TYR A 106 -18.42 10.39 -0.39
CA TYR A 106 -17.97 10.42 1.01
C TYR A 106 -18.51 9.24 1.82
N GLU A 107 -19.79 8.87 1.61
CA GLU A 107 -20.39 7.69 2.24
C GLU A 107 -19.66 6.40 1.81
N HIS A 108 -19.36 6.25 0.52
CA HIS A 108 -18.62 5.09 0.03
C HIS A 108 -17.18 5.07 0.58
N LEU A 109 -16.49 6.20 0.71
CA LEU A 109 -15.17 6.25 1.34
C LEU A 109 -15.17 5.68 2.76
N GLU A 110 -16.14 6.07 3.58
CA GLU A 110 -16.28 5.57 4.95
C GLU A 110 -16.58 4.06 4.96
N ARG A 111 -17.49 3.61 4.10
CA ARG A 111 -17.81 2.18 3.93
C ARG A 111 -16.60 1.38 3.46
N TYR A 112 -15.77 1.94 2.58
CA TYR A 112 -14.57 1.28 2.07
C TYR A 112 -13.52 1.17 3.18
N ALA A 113 -13.37 2.20 4.02
CA ALA A 113 -12.49 2.16 5.17
C ALA A 113 -12.92 1.11 6.20
N GLU A 114 -14.21 1.06 6.52
CA GLU A 114 -14.75 0.05 7.44
C GLU A 114 -14.58 -1.37 6.90
N TYR A 115 -14.93 -1.59 5.63
CA TYR A 115 -14.77 -2.88 4.97
C TYR A 115 -13.31 -3.32 4.92
N ALA A 116 -12.41 -2.44 4.44
CA ALA A 116 -10.99 -2.73 4.36
C ALA A 116 -10.40 -3.07 5.74
N ARG A 117 -10.90 -2.41 6.80
CA ARG A 117 -10.54 -2.73 8.18
C ARG A 117 -11.01 -4.12 8.60
N LYS A 118 -12.29 -4.42 8.39
CA LYS A 118 -12.88 -5.72 8.76
C LYS A 118 -12.18 -6.88 8.03
N GLU A 119 -11.93 -6.73 6.74
CA GLU A 119 -11.39 -7.77 5.87
C GLU A 119 -9.85 -7.75 5.76
N GLN A 120 -9.18 -6.89 6.54
CA GLN A 120 -7.73 -6.74 6.57
C GLN A 120 -7.11 -6.43 5.18
N LYS A 121 -7.79 -5.60 4.39
CA LYS A 121 -7.39 -5.17 3.04
C LYS A 121 -6.75 -3.79 3.04
N THR A 122 -5.96 -3.48 2.02
CA THR A 122 -5.40 -2.13 1.89
C THR A 122 -6.40 -1.21 1.20
N LEU A 123 -6.64 -0.04 1.79
CA LEU A 123 -7.39 1.04 1.15
C LEU A 123 -6.41 2.11 0.67
N CYS A 124 -6.55 2.52 -0.59
CA CYS A 124 -5.86 3.66 -1.17
C CYS A 124 -6.89 4.73 -1.54
N ILE A 125 -6.73 5.94 -1.02
CA ILE A 125 -7.61 7.07 -1.30
C ILE A 125 -6.84 8.08 -2.15
N ILE A 126 -7.23 8.25 -3.40
CA ILE A 126 -6.61 9.23 -4.31
C ILE A 126 -7.03 10.65 -3.90
N ALA A 127 -6.09 11.59 -4.00
CA ALA A 127 -6.29 13.01 -3.75
C ALA A 127 -7.08 13.30 -2.46
N PRO A 128 -6.59 12.88 -1.28
CA PRO A 128 -7.30 13.05 -0.01
C PRO A 128 -7.57 14.53 0.32
N TYR A 129 -6.76 15.44 -0.24
CA TYR A 129 -6.83 16.89 -0.05
C TYR A 129 -7.64 17.62 -1.14
N ASN A 130 -8.38 16.93 -2.00
CA ASN A 130 -9.07 17.55 -3.14
C ASN A 130 -10.03 18.69 -2.73
N ASN A 131 -10.73 18.54 -1.61
CA ASN A 131 -11.57 19.56 -1.02
C ASN A 131 -11.69 19.34 0.51
N ALA A 132 -12.27 20.31 1.21
CA ALA A 132 -12.43 20.27 2.67
C ALA A 132 -13.21 19.03 3.15
N ASN A 133 -14.32 18.70 2.49
CA ASN A 133 -15.17 17.56 2.89
C ASN A 133 -14.46 16.21 2.75
N ARG A 134 -13.73 16.01 1.63
CA ARG A 134 -12.94 14.79 1.42
C ARG A 134 -11.82 14.69 2.44
N TRP A 135 -11.15 15.81 2.74
CA TRP A 135 -10.11 15.86 3.75
C TRP A 135 -10.67 15.55 5.15
N GLU A 136 -11.85 16.04 5.48
CA GLU A 136 -12.52 15.77 6.76
C GLU A 136 -12.77 14.26 6.94
N VAL A 137 -13.32 13.61 5.91
CA VAL A 137 -13.53 12.15 5.91
C VAL A 137 -12.20 11.40 6.05
N CYS A 138 -11.19 11.78 5.26
CA CYS A 138 -9.86 11.14 5.32
C CYS A 138 -9.20 11.32 6.70
N SER A 139 -9.37 12.50 7.31
CA SER A 139 -8.84 12.80 8.66
C SER A 139 -9.48 11.90 9.71
N ARG A 140 -10.82 11.76 9.68
CA ARG A 140 -11.54 10.84 10.57
C ARG A 140 -11.06 9.40 10.40
N ILE A 141 -10.89 8.95 9.16
CA ILE A 141 -10.35 7.60 8.86
C ILE A 141 -8.97 7.44 9.51
N VAL A 142 -8.05 8.37 9.28
CA VAL A 142 -6.66 8.31 9.80
C VAL A 142 -6.61 8.35 11.33
N GLU A 143 -7.46 9.17 11.96
CA GLU A 143 -7.52 9.34 13.41
C GLU A 143 -7.97 8.05 14.12
N HIS A 144 -9.02 7.41 13.59
CA HIS A 144 -9.65 6.23 14.20
C HIS A 144 -9.00 4.91 13.75
N HIS A 145 -8.19 4.93 12.69
CA HIS A 145 -7.55 3.73 12.16
C HIS A 145 -6.52 3.14 13.15
N PRO A 146 -6.61 1.84 13.49
CA PRO A 146 -5.72 1.22 14.49
C PRO A 146 -4.34 0.83 13.95
N SER A 147 -4.05 1.04 12.66
CA SER A 147 -2.83 0.55 12.02
C SER A 147 -2.10 1.65 11.26
N THR A 148 -1.19 1.29 10.37
CA THR A 148 -0.31 2.24 9.69
C THR A 148 -1.03 2.96 8.56
N THR A 149 -0.82 4.27 8.46
CA THR A 149 -1.20 5.09 7.30
C THR A 149 0.03 5.76 6.70
N VAL A 150 0.01 5.93 5.38
CA VAL A 150 1.06 6.63 4.62
C VAL A 150 0.41 7.64 3.68
N ASP A 151 0.67 8.90 3.93
CA ASP A 151 0.22 10.05 3.14
C ASP A 151 1.40 10.57 2.31
N ASN A 152 1.27 10.56 0.98
CA ASN A 152 2.26 11.13 0.07
C ASN A 152 1.76 12.37 -0.69
N ARG A 153 0.73 13.03 -0.14
CA ARG A 153 -0.05 14.16 -0.69
C ARG A 153 -0.88 13.85 -1.94
N GLY A 154 -0.45 12.90 -2.77
CA GLY A 154 -1.20 12.48 -3.96
C GLY A 154 -2.25 11.40 -3.67
N TYR A 155 -1.98 10.56 -2.68
CA TYR A 155 -2.92 9.60 -2.14
C TYR A 155 -2.58 9.26 -0.68
N LEU A 156 -3.57 8.71 0.01
CA LEU A 156 -3.47 8.17 1.35
C LEU A 156 -3.57 6.65 1.28
N LEU A 157 -2.59 5.94 1.82
CA LEU A 157 -2.63 4.49 2.04
C LEU A 157 -3.04 4.20 3.48
N VAL A 158 -4.03 3.33 3.64
CA VAL A 158 -4.52 2.81 4.91
C VAL A 158 -4.26 1.31 4.91
N PHE A 159 -3.23 0.89 5.64
CA PHE A 159 -2.84 -0.51 5.73
C PHE A 159 -3.58 -1.19 6.87
N ASN A 160 -4.19 -2.35 6.61
CA ASN A 160 -4.91 -3.16 7.60
C ASN A 160 -4.19 -4.50 7.89
N ASN A 161 -2.87 -4.55 7.77
CA ASN A 161 -2.07 -5.79 7.81
C ASN A 161 -1.31 -6.02 9.14
N HIS A 162 -2.01 -5.88 10.27
CA HIS A 162 -1.46 -6.02 11.65
C HIS A 162 -0.27 -5.10 11.99
N LEU A 163 -0.02 -4.05 11.20
CA LEU A 163 1.01 -3.07 11.53
C LEU A 163 0.60 -2.24 12.76
N PRO A 164 1.57 -1.73 13.55
CA PRO A 164 1.26 -0.82 14.63
C PRO A 164 0.62 0.49 14.12
N LYS A 165 -0.15 1.15 14.97
CA LYS A 165 -0.69 2.49 14.69
C LYS A 165 0.47 3.47 14.51
N GLN A 166 0.66 3.92 13.27
CA GLN A 166 1.67 4.89 12.88
C GLN A 166 1.15 5.73 11.72
N GLN A 167 1.49 7.01 11.70
CA GLN A 167 1.10 7.93 10.62
C GLN A 167 2.38 8.48 9.99
N PHE A 168 2.57 8.21 8.70
CA PHE A 168 3.68 8.74 7.93
C PHE A 168 3.15 9.77 6.93
N ARG A 169 3.72 10.96 6.94
CA ARG A 169 3.50 11.99 5.92
C ARG A 169 4.81 12.25 5.20
N LEU A 170 4.81 12.11 3.88
CA LEU A 170 5.98 12.22 3.00
C LEU A 170 6.00 13.52 2.20
#